data_AF-A0AAN7I306-F1
#
_entry.id   AF-A0AAN7I306-F1
#
_cell.length_a   1.000
_cell.length_b   1.000
_cell.length_c   1.000
_cell.angle_alpha   90.00
_cell.angle_beta   90.00
_cell.angle_gamma   90.00
#
_symmetry.space_group_name_H-M   'P 1'
#
loop_
_entity.id
_entity.type
_entity.pdbx_description
1 polymer ?
#
loop_
_entity_poly.entity_id
_entity_poly.type
_entity_poly.pdbx_seq_one_letter_code
_entity_poly.pdbx_strand_id
1 'polypeptide(L)'
;MNSNEGKEDGTGKFEQKYFLQFLLELREKNDAATSISMTLVKALLWDIMVGGSETTATMVEWVMAEMVQHSEAMREVIEELTEIVGSDSLVEESHLPKLH
;
A
#
# COMPACT_ATOMS: atom_id res chain seq x y z
N MET A 1 -6.60 -27.72 -42.29
CA MET A 1 -6.59 -27.93 -40.83
C MET A 1 -5.18 -28.33 -40.43
N ASN A 2 -4.41 -27.38 -39.93
CA ASN A 2 -3.22 -27.69 -39.16
C ASN A 2 -3.25 -26.77 -37.94
N SER A 3 -3.33 -27.40 -36.78
CA SER A 3 -3.39 -26.80 -35.47
C SER A 3 -2.07 -26.08 -35.19
N ASN A 4 -2.14 -24.82 -34.80
CA ASN A 4 -1.05 -24.18 -34.08
C ASN A 4 -1.67 -23.55 -32.83
N GLU A 5 -1.59 -24.30 -31.73
CA GLU A 5 -1.90 -23.83 -30.40
C GLU A 5 -0.94 -22.69 -30.07
N GLY A 6 -1.48 -21.47 -30.07
CA GLY A 6 -0.81 -20.28 -29.56
C GLY A 6 -0.72 -20.39 -28.04
N LYS A 7 0.34 -21.08 -27.60
CA LYS A 7 1.18 -20.79 -26.43
C LYS A 7 0.56 -19.83 -25.41
N GLU A 8 0.13 -20.41 -24.29
CA GLU A 8 -0.10 -19.69 -23.03
C GLU A 8 1.14 -18.85 -22.71
N ASP A 9 1.02 -17.53 -22.84
CA ASP A 9 2.01 -16.60 -22.32
C ASP A 9 1.72 -16.43 -20.83
N GLY A 10 2.54 -17.11 -20.03
CA GLY A 10 2.52 -17.05 -18.58
C GLY A 10 2.79 -15.63 -18.12
N THR A 11 1.71 -14.91 -17.81
CA THR A 11 1.77 -13.81 -16.85
C THR A 11 2.14 -14.42 -15.51
N GLY A 12 3.44 -14.51 -15.25
CA GLY A 12 3.98 -14.80 -13.93
C GLY A 12 3.49 -13.72 -12.98
N LYS A 13 2.34 -13.96 -12.34
CA LYS A 13 1.89 -13.19 -11.20
C LYS A 13 3.03 -13.24 -10.19
N PHE A 14 3.65 -12.09 -9.95
CA PHE A 14 4.36 -11.89 -8.70
C PHE A 14 3.31 -12.12 -7.61
N GLU A 15 3.36 -13.28 -6.97
CA GLU A 15 2.52 -13.60 -5.82
C GLU A 15 2.96 -12.66 -4.67
N GLN A 16 2.47 -11.42 -4.71
CA GLN A 16 2.68 -10.48 -3.64
C GLN A 16 1.87 -10.97 -2.44
N LYS A 17 2.56 -11.67 -1.54
CA LYS A 17 1.96 -12.18 -0.32
C LYS A 17 1.62 -11.01 0.57
N TYR A 18 0.33 -10.80 0.77
CA TYR A 18 -0.13 -9.83 1.76
C TYR A 18 0.27 -10.30 3.17
N PHE A 19 0.41 -9.34 4.08
CA PHE A 19 0.86 -9.60 5.45
C PHE A 19 0.07 -10.72 6.15
N LEU A 20 -1.26 -10.72 6.03
CA LEU A 20 -2.11 -11.78 6.59
C LEU A 20 -1.81 -13.15 5.96
N GLN A 21 -1.62 -13.21 4.64
CA GLN A 21 -1.33 -14.44 3.94
C GLN A 21 0.02 -15.01 4.37
N PHE A 22 1.02 -14.15 4.56
CA PHE A 22 2.31 -14.52 5.12
C PHE A 22 2.19 -15.10 6.54
N LEU A 23 1.43 -14.45 7.44
CA LEU A 23 1.21 -14.95 8.80
C LEU A 23 0.49 -16.31 8.83
N LEU A 24 -0.44 -16.55 7.91
CA LEU A 24 -1.14 -17.83 7.79
C LEU A 24 -0.22 -18.94 7.30
N GLU A 25 0.60 -18.68 6.27
CA GLU A 25 1.59 -19.64 5.79
C GLU A 25 2.64 -19.99 6.86
N LEU A 26 3.09 -19.01 7.65
CA LEU A 26 4.04 -19.25 8.74
C LEU A 26 3.48 -20.20 9.78
N ARG A 27 2.18 -20.10 10.08
CA ARG A 27 1.52 -21.09 10.93
C ARG A 27 1.50 -22.47 10.27
N GLU A 28 1.07 -22.54 9.02
CA GLU A 28 0.85 -23.83 8.32
C GLU A 28 2.14 -24.62 8.16
N LYS A 29 3.29 -23.96 7.99
CA LYS A 29 4.60 -24.61 7.88
C LYS A 29 5.08 -25.29 9.16
N ASN A 30 4.51 -24.95 10.32
CA ASN A 30 4.64 -25.61 11.63
C ASN A 30 6.00 -26.26 11.94
N ASP A 31 7.12 -25.57 11.67
CA ASP A 31 8.43 -25.93 12.20
C ASP A 31 8.44 -25.67 13.71
N ALA A 32 8.91 -26.63 14.51
CA ALA A 32 8.81 -26.60 15.98
C ALA A 32 9.48 -25.37 16.64
N ALA A 33 10.32 -24.63 15.91
CA ALA A 33 10.95 -23.40 16.36
C ALA A 33 10.09 -22.13 16.14
N THR A 34 9.06 -22.18 15.29
CA THR A 34 8.28 -21.02 14.81
C THR A 34 6.77 -21.28 14.76
N SER A 35 6.24 -22.19 15.59
CA SER A 35 4.80 -22.44 15.64
C SER A 35 4.04 -21.19 16.13
N ILE A 36 3.38 -20.47 15.23
CA ILE A 36 2.59 -19.27 15.55
C ILE A 36 1.14 -19.68 15.87
N SER A 37 0.63 -19.29 17.03
CA SER A 37 -0.77 -19.54 17.42
C SER A 37 -1.75 -18.62 16.68
N MET A 38 -3.01 -19.03 16.55
CA MET A 38 -4.07 -18.16 16.02
C MET A 38 -4.27 -16.90 16.84
N THR A 39 -4.08 -16.98 18.16
CA THR A 39 -4.12 -15.82 19.05
C THR A 39 -3.04 -14.81 18.68
N LEU A 40 -1.81 -15.27 18.40
CA LEU A 40 -0.71 -14.40 18.01
C LEU A 40 -0.93 -13.76 16.63
N VAL A 41 -1.44 -14.52 15.63
CA VAL A 41 -1.81 -13.95 14.32
C VAL A 41 -2.83 -12.82 14.48
N LYS A 42 -3.88 -13.04 15.26
CA LYS A 42 -4.91 -12.02 15.52
C LYS A 42 -4.34 -10.81 16.25
N ALA A 43 -3.48 -11.02 17.24
CA ALA A 43 -2.86 -9.94 17.99
C ALA A 43 -1.97 -9.06 17.11
N LEU A 44 -1.12 -9.66 16.26
CA LEU A 44 -0.24 -8.93 15.34
C LEU A 44 -1.04 -8.15 14.28
N LEU A 45 -2.09 -8.75 13.72
CA LEU A 45 -2.95 -8.05 12.77
C LEU A 45 -3.64 -6.85 13.41
N TRP A 46 -4.15 -7.04 14.64
CA TRP A 46 -4.81 -5.97 15.39
C TRP A 46 -3.86 -4.82 15.72
N ASP A 47 -2.65 -5.13 16.16
CA ASP A 47 -1.61 -4.16 16.51
C ASP A 47 -1.29 -3.23 15.32
N ILE A 48 -1.04 -3.80 14.14
CA ILE A 48 -0.75 -3.02 12.93
C ILE A 48 -1.97 -2.22 12.48
N MET A 49 -3.17 -2.80 12.53
CA MET A 49 -4.39 -2.09 12.12
C MET A 49 -4.66 -0.88 13.01
N VAL A 50 -4.64 -1.05 14.33
CA VAL A 50 -4.93 0.03 15.27
C VAL A 50 -3.79 1.05 15.25
N GLY A 51 -2.54 0.61 15.40
CA GLY A 51 -1.38 1.48 15.43
C GLY A 51 -1.17 2.26 14.13
N GLY A 52 -1.43 1.63 12.98
CA GLY A 52 -1.29 2.28 11.68
C GLY A 52 -2.43 3.25 11.36
N SER A 53 -3.68 2.88 11.66
CA SER A 53 -4.84 3.69 11.24
C SER A 53 -4.95 5.00 12.01
N GLU A 54 -4.83 4.95 13.34
CA GLU A 54 -4.99 6.15 14.19
C GLU A 54 -3.86 7.16 13.91
N THR A 55 -2.62 6.68 13.86
CA THR A 55 -1.46 7.56 13.63
C THR A 55 -1.45 8.21 12.25
N THR A 56 -1.78 7.45 11.20
CA THR A 56 -1.84 7.99 9.83
C THR A 56 -2.99 8.98 9.67
N ALA A 57 -4.17 8.70 10.23
CA ALA A 57 -5.30 9.63 10.20
C ALA A 57 -4.94 10.95 10.90
N THR A 58 -4.40 10.89 12.12
CA THR A 58 -3.97 12.09 12.85
C THR A 58 -2.89 12.87 12.09
N MET A 59 -1.91 12.21 11.47
CA MET A 59 -0.91 12.92 10.66
C MET A 59 -1.55 13.66 9.47
N VAL A 60 -2.45 13.02 8.73
CA VAL A 60 -3.15 13.65 7.59
C VAL A 60 -4.00 14.83 8.07
N GLU A 61 -4.69 14.69 9.19
CA GLU A 61 -5.47 15.77 9.79
C GLU A 61 -4.61 16.99 10.12
N TRP A 62 -3.45 16.79 10.76
CA TRP A 62 -2.53 17.89 11.07
C TRP A 62 -1.94 18.53 9.82
N VAL A 63 -1.51 17.74 8.83
CA VAL A 63 -0.96 18.27 7.58
C VAL A 63 -2.01 19.12 6.85
N MET A 64 -3.24 18.62 6.72
CA MET A 64 -4.31 19.37 6.08
C MET A 64 -4.68 20.64 6.85
N ALA A 65 -4.74 20.58 8.19
CA ALA A 65 -4.99 21.74 9.03
C ALA A 65 -3.88 22.80 8.90
N GLU A 66 -2.62 22.37 8.81
CA GLU A 66 -1.48 23.27 8.64
C GLU A 66 -1.44 23.90 7.25
N MET A 67 -1.73 23.12 6.20
CA MET A 67 -1.80 23.61 4.82
C MET A 67 -2.89 24.66 4.65
N VAL A 68 -4.07 24.46 5.26
CA VAL A 68 -5.16 25.46 5.20
C VAL A 68 -4.76 26.77 5.88
N GLN A 69 -3.98 26.70 6.97
CA GLN A 69 -3.44 27.89 7.64
C GLN A 69 -2.36 28.59 6.81
N HIS A 70 -1.58 27.83 6.02
CA HIS A 70 -0.46 28.32 5.21
C HIS A 70 -0.78 28.27 3.71
N SER A 71 -1.67 29.18 3.27
CA SER A 71 -2.18 29.22 1.89
C SER A 71 -1.11 29.29 0.79
N GLU A 72 0.06 29.88 1.07
CA GLU A 72 1.18 29.92 0.12
C GLU A 72 1.74 28.52 -0.14
N ALA A 73 2.03 27.75 0.91
CA ALA A 73 2.49 26.37 0.80
C ALA A 73 1.45 25.45 0.16
N MET A 74 0.16 25.62 0.50
CA MET A 74 -0.92 24.87 -0.16
C MET A 74 -0.98 25.16 -1.67
N ARG A 75 -0.79 26.41 -2.09
CA ARG A 75 -0.78 26.79 -3.50
C ARG A 75 0.35 26.10 -4.25
N GLU A 76 1.56 26.10 -3.69
CA GLU A 76 2.73 25.44 -4.29
C GLU A 76 2.50 23.94 -4.49
N VAL A 77 2.01 23.24 -3.47
CA VAL A 77 1.71 21.79 -3.55
C VAL A 77 0.64 21.49 -4.61
N ILE A 78 -0.40 22.32 -4.72
CA ILE A 78 -1.44 22.14 -5.74
C ILE A 78 -0.88 22.40 -7.15
N GLU A 79 -0.05 23.43 -7.32
CA GLU A 79 0.61 23.72 -8.60
C GLU A 79 1.51 22.55 -9.03
N GLU A 80 2.29 22.01 -8.10
CA GLU A 80 3.17 20.86 -8.30
C GLU A 80 2.39 19.58 -8.69
N LEU A 81 1.31 19.27 -7.96
CA LEU A 81 0.41 18.16 -8.29
C LEU A 81 -0.23 18.35 -9.68
N THR A 82 -0.61 19.58 -10.02
CA THR A 82 -1.21 19.91 -11.32
C THR A 82 -0.20 19.73 -12.45
N GLU A 83 1.07 20.04 -12.23
CA GLU A 83 2.14 19.87 -13.21
C GLU A 83 2.50 18.39 -13.43
N ILE A 84 2.62 17.61 -12.36
CA ILE A 84 3.14 16.24 -12.43
C ILE A 84 2.06 15.21 -12.73
N VAL A 85 0.89 15.36 -12.11
CA VAL A 85 -0.23 14.42 -12.21
C VAL A 85 -1.16 14.90 -13.32
N GLY A 86 -1.58 16.17 -13.24
CA GLY A 86 -2.54 16.77 -14.18
C GLY A 86 -3.92 16.95 -13.54
N SER A 87 -4.63 18.03 -13.91
CA SER A 87 -5.85 18.49 -13.22
C SER A 87 -7.01 17.49 -13.16
N ASP A 88 -7.11 16.57 -14.12
CA ASP A 88 -8.23 15.63 -14.27
C ASP A 88 -7.81 14.16 -14.10
N SER A 89 -6.67 13.92 -13.47
CA SER A 89 -6.11 12.57 -13.34
C SER A 89 -5.93 12.15 -11.88
N LEU A 90 -5.97 10.83 -11.65
CA LEU A 90 -5.74 10.28 -10.31
C LEU A 90 -4.25 10.11 -10.06
N VAL A 91 -3.83 10.35 -8.81
CA VAL A 91 -2.47 10.08 -8.37
C VAL A 91 -2.21 8.57 -8.47
N GLU A 92 -1.05 8.22 -8.98
CA GLU A 92 -0.57 6.83 -9.14
C GLU A 92 0.82 6.73 -8.51
N GLU A 93 1.25 5.53 -8.15
CA GLU A 93 2.55 5.32 -7.50
C GLU A 93 3.74 5.81 -8.36
N SER A 94 3.61 5.77 -9.69
CA SER A 94 4.64 6.29 -10.62
C SER A 94 4.81 7.81 -10.59
N HIS A 95 3.86 8.54 -10.02
CA HIS A 95 3.94 9.99 -9.84
C HIS A 95 4.78 10.37 -8.62
N LEU A 96 4.76 9.55 -7.55
CA LEU A 96 5.40 9.87 -6.28
C LEU A 96 6.90 10.22 -6.37
N PRO A 97 7.74 9.52 -7.16
CA PRO A 97 9.16 9.87 -7.26
C PRO A 97 9.44 11.19 -7.97
N LYS A 98 8.43 11.77 -8.62
CA LYS A 98 8.52 13.03 -9.35
C LYS A 98 8.07 14.22 -8.51
N LEU A 99 7.39 13.97 -7.38
CA LEU A 99 6.99 15.03 -6.45
C LEU A 99 8.24 15.58 -5.72
N HIS A 100 8.33 16.88 -5.49
CA HIS A 100 9.52 17.64 -5.07
C HIS A 100 9.25 18.57 -3.88
#